data_AF-A0A539DIE9-F1
#
_entry.id   AF-A0A539DIE9-F1
#
_cell.length_a   1.000
_cell.length_b   1.000
_cell.length_c   1.000
_cell.angle_alpha   90.00
_cell.angle_beta   90.00
_cell.angle_gamma   90.00
#
_symmetry.space_group_name_H-M   'P 1'
#
loop_
_entity.id
_entity.type
_entity.pdbx_description
1 polymer ?
#
loop_
_entity_poly.entity_id
_entity_poly.type
_entity_poly.pdbx_seq_one_letter_code
_entity_poly.pdbx_strand_id
1 'polypeptide(L)'
;LMSPDGKAVEAEAAHGTVTRHYRMHQQGKPTSTNPIASIYAWTRGLQYRGRFDGTPEVVAFAEALEKVCVDVVESGRMTKDLAILIRPDHPYLTTEEFLSAIDAELRARMYR
;
A
#
# COMPACT_ATOMS: atom_id res chain seq x y z
N LEU A 1 6.14 1.94 -15.35
CA LEU A 1 6.89 1.80 -16.62
C LEU A 1 8.21 2.59 -16.58
N MET A 2 9.24 2.22 -17.35
CA MET A 2 10.51 2.96 -17.46
C MET A 2 10.79 3.28 -18.93
N SER A 3 11.22 4.50 -19.23
CA SER A 3 11.63 4.88 -20.59
C SER A 3 12.92 4.16 -21.03
N PRO A 4 13.17 3.99 -22.34
CA PRO A 4 14.38 3.32 -22.83
C PRO A 4 15.70 3.98 -22.40
N ASP A 5 15.67 5.30 -22.16
CA ASP A 5 16.83 6.07 -21.68
C ASP A 5 17.00 6.03 -20.15
N GLY A 6 16.07 5.40 -19.43
CA GLY A 6 16.08 5.27 -17.96
C GLY A 6 15.83 6.58 -17.21
N LYS A 7 15.48 7.68 -17.88
CA LYS A 7 15.33 9.01 -17.27
C LYS A 7 13.92 9.32 -16.78
N ALA A 8 12.92 8.61 -17.31
CA ALA A 8 11.53 8.78 -16.94
C ALA A 8 10.96 7.46 -16.42
N VAL A 9 10.19 7.57 -15.34
CA VAL A 9 9.49 6.46 -14.71
C VAL A 9 8.05 6.87 -14.45
N GLU A 10 7.16 5.93 -14.68
CA GLU A 10 5.76 5.99 -14.33
C GLU A 10 5.47 4.81 -13.38
N ALA A 11 4.63 5.00 -12.37
CA ALA A 11 4.33 3.99 -11.38
C ALA A 11 2.83 4.02 -11.08
N GLU A 12 2.17 2.89 -11.23
CA GLU A 12 0.74 2.73 -11.04
C GLU A 12 0.42 1.39 -10.37
N ALA A 13 -0.79 1.29 -9.82
CA ALA A 13 -1.35 0.01 -9.45
C ALA A 13 -1.88 -0.70 -10.71
N ALA A 14 -1.64 -2.01 -10.83
CA ALA A 14 -2.09 -2.77 -12.01
C ALA A 14 -3.62 -2.99 -12.08
N HIS A 15 -4.35 -2.69 -11.01
CA HIS A 15 -5.80 -2.83 -10.95
C HIS A 15 -6.52 -1.53 -11.35
N GLY A 16 -7.75 -1.66 -11.85
CA GLY A 16 -8.62 -0.51 -12.12
C GLY A 16 -9.18 0.14 -10.84
N THR A 17 -10.22 0.96 -11.01
CA THR A 17 -10.82 1.79 -9.94
C THR A 17 -11.70 1.04 -8.94
N VAL A 18 -11.76 -0.29 -9.01
CA VAL A 18 -12.53 -1.16 -8.07
C VAL A 18 -13.99 -0.69 -7.90
N THR A 19 -14.67 -0.39 -9.03
CA THR A 19 -15.99 0.27 -9.07
C THR A 19 -17.05 -0.38 -8.18
N ARG A 20 -17.03 -1.72 -8.04
CA ARG A 20 -17.96 -2.44 -7.15
C ARG A 20 -17.83 -1.99 -5.69
N HIS A 21 -16.60 -1.87 -5.18
CA HIS A 21 -16.37 -1.40 -3.81
C HIS A 21 -16.73 0.08 -3.70
N TYR A 22 -16.44 0.88 -4.72
CA TYR A 22 -16.84 2.28 -4.75
C TYR A 22 -18.37 2.47 -4.64
N ARG A 23 -19.18 1.65 -5.32
CA ARG A 23 -20.65 1.69 -5.16
C ARG A 23 -21.12 1.32 -3.76
N MET A 24 -20.43 0.41 -3.07
CA MET A 24 -20.71 0.09 -1.66
C MET A 24 -20.36 1.26 -0.76
N HIS A 25 -19.21 1.89 -0.98
CA HIS A 25 -18.80 3.10 -0.26
C HIS A 25 -19.82 4.25 -0.42
N GLN A 26 -20.33 4.49 -1.64
CA GLN A 26 -21.38 5.49 -1.89
C GLN A 26 -22.68 5.24 -1.09
N GLN A 27 -22.93 3.99 -0.67
CA GLN A 27 -24.07 3.60 0.15
C GLN A 27 -23.76 3.63 1.66
N GLY A 28 -22.58 4.10 2.06
CA GLY A 28 -22.12 4.07 3.46
C GLY A 28 -21.78 2.67 3.97
N LYS A 29 -21.65 1.68 3.08
CA LYS A 29 -21.31 0.31 3.47
C LYS A 29 -19.80 0.17 3.67
N PRO A 30 -19.36 -0.62 4.66
CA PRO A 30 -17.94 -0.90 4.83
C PRO A 30 -17.37 -1.61 3.60
N THR A 31 -16.14 -1.26 3.24
CA THR A 31 -15.38 -1.90 2.16
C THR A 31 -14.07 -2.45 2.70
N SER A 32 -13.47 -3.39 1.98
CA SER A 32 -12.14 -3.92 2.27
C SER A 32 -11.38 -4.04 0.95
N THR A 33 -11.01 -2.88 0.41
CA THR A 33 -10.17 -2.76 -0.78
C THR A 33 -8.73 -2.74 -0.34
N ASN A 34 -7.90 -3.61 -0.91
CA ASN A 34 -6.47 -3.66 -0.63
C ASN A 34 -5.75 -2.41 -1.19
N PRO A 35 -5.13 -1.56 -0.35
CA PRO A 35 -4.45 -0.36 -0.81
C PRO A 35 -2.97 -0.59 -1.13
N ILE A 36 -2.40 -1.79 -0.91
CA ILE A 36 -0.95 -2.04 -0.97
C ILE A 36 -0.39 -1.69 -2.35
N ALA A 37 -1.05 -2.11 -3.44
CA ALA A 37 -0.57 -1.80 -4.78
C ALA A 37 -0.55 -0.28 -5.06
N SER A 38 -1.55 0.46 -4.57
CA SER A 38 -1.57 1.92 -4.68
C SER A 38 -0.51 2.60 -3.82
N ILE A 39 -0.20 2.07 -2.63
CA ILE A 39 0.92 2.53 -1.80
C ILE A 39 2.24 2.27 -2.51
N TYR A 40 2.40 1.08 -3.11
CA TYR A 40 3.61 0.72 -3.85
C TYR A 40 3.81 1.60 -5.09
N ALA A 41 2.74 2.06 -5.74
CA ALA A 41 2.87 3.05 -6.82
C ALA A 41 3.53 4.35 -6.31
N TRP A 42 3.11 4.85 -5.14
CA TRP A 42 3.74 6.00 -4.50
C TRP A 42 5.20 5.74 -4.09
N THR A 43 5.47 4.65 -3.37
CA THR A 43 6.82 4.35 -2.89
C THR A 43 7.81 4.12 -4.03
N ARG A 44 7.38 3.48 -5.12
CA ARG A 44 8.22 3.32 -6.32
C ARG A 44 8.54 4.67 -6.96
N GLY A 45 7.56 5.55 -7.09
CA GLY A 45 7.80 6.93 -7.56
C GLY A 45 8.83 7.67 -6.68
N LEU A 46 8.67 7.58 -5.36
CA LEU A 46 9.59 8.19 -4.39
C LEU A 46 11.00 7.59 -4.44
N GLN A 47 11.14 6.27 -4.57
CA GLN A 47 12.44 5.61 -4.68
C GLN A 47 13.21 6.10 -5.92
N TYR A 48 12.55 6.20 -7.08
CA TYR A 48 13.20 6.71 -8.29
C TYR A 48 13.55 8.18 -8.18
N ARG A 49 12.63 9.01 -7.65
CA ARG A 49 12.93 10.44 -7.40
C ARG A 49 14.13 10.60 -6.48
N GLY A 50 14.16 9.85 -5.38
CA GLY A 50 15.26 9.89 -4.42
C GLY A 50 16.61 9.44 -5.00
N ARG A 51 16.60 8.41 -5.87
CA ARG A 51 17.81 7.98 -6.61
C ARG A 51 18.29 9.04 -7.59
N PHE A 52 17.38 9.72 -8.29
CA PHE A 52 17.73 10.77 -9.26
C PHE A 52 18.25 12.04 -8.58
N ASP A 53 17.76 12.35 -7.38
CA ASP A 53 18.16 13.55 -6.62
C ASP A 53 19.32 13.30 -5.65
N GLY A 54 19.71 12.04 -5.43
CA GLY A 54 20.72 11.69 -4.44
C GLY A 54 20.26 11.92 -2.99
N THR A 55 18.97 11.72 -2.72
CA THR A 55 18.33 11.87 -1.40
C THR A 55 18.03 10.50 -0.76
N PRO A 56 19.04 9.83 -0.16
CA PRO A 56 18.88 8.48 0.39
C PRO A 56 17.80 8.37 1.48
N GLU A 57 17.51 9.46 2.19
CA GLU A 57 16.44 9.53 3.20
C GLU A 57 15.04 9.34 2.60
N VAL A 58 14.82 9.83 1.37
CA VAL A 58 13.54 9.64 0.64
C VAL A 58 13.40 8.18 0.21
N VAL A 59 14.50 7.57 -0.24
CA VAL A 59 14.54 6.14 -0.59
C VAL A 59 14.27 5.29 0.64
N ALA A 60 14.94 5.59 1.77
CA ALA A 60 14.76 4.87 3.02
C ALA A 60 13.33 4.97 3.57
N PHE A 61 12.69 6.14 3.46
CA PHE A 61 11.27 6.31 3.80
C PHE A 61 10.37 5.39 2.97
N ALA A 62 10.58 5.38 1.65
CA ALA A 62 9.76 4.57 0.74
C ALA A 62 9.95 3.06 0.98
N GLU A 63 11.18 2.62 1.23
CA GLU A 63 11.48 1.23 1.60
C GLU A 63 10.89 0.85 2.96
N ALA A 64 10.94 1.75 3.95
CA ALA A 64 10.32 1.54 5.25
C ALA A 64 8.79 1.37 5.13
N LEU A 65 8.13 2.19 4.31
CA LEU A 65 6.68 2.09 4.08
C LEU A 65 6.29 0.80 3.35
N GLU A 66 7.07 0.37 2.34
CA GLU A 66 6.87 -0.96 1.72
C GLU A 66 6.98 -2.07 2.75
N LYS A 67 8.02 -2.02 3.59
CA LYS A 67 8.21 -3.03 4.63
C LYS A 67 7.09 -3.01 5.68
N VAL A 68 6.59 -1.85 6.06
CA VAL A 68 5.44 -1.73 6.98
C VAL A 68 4.21 -2.42 6.40
N CYS A 69 3.92 -2.26 5.11
CA CYS A 69 2.77 -2.93 4.48
C CYS A 69 2.87 -4.46 4.62
N VAL A 70 4.07 -5.01 4.40
CA VAL A 70 4.35 -6.45 4.57
C VAL A 70 4.23 -6.87 6.03
N ASP A 71 4.90 -6.15 6.94
CA ASP A 71 4.91 -6.45 8.38
C ASP A 71 3.47 -6.43 8.97
N VAL A 72 2.59 -5.52 8.51
CA VAL A 72 1.19 -5.48 8.93
C VAL A 72 0.43 -6.72 8.46
N VAL A 73 0.57 -7.15 7.20
CA VAL A 73 -0.06 -8.37 6.69
C VAL A 73 0.45 -9.62 7.42
N GLU A 74 1.77 -9.74 7.60
CA GLU A 74 2.39 -10.88 8.31
C GLU A 74 2.00 -10.94 9.79
N SER A 75 1.62 -9.80 10.39
CA SER A 75 1.05 -9.76 11.75
C SER A 75 -0.42 -10.25 11.83
N GLY A 76 -1.00 -10.70 10.73
CA GLY A 76 -2.39 -11.19 10.64
C GLY A 76 -3.42 -10.08 10.41
N ARG A 77 -2.99 -8.83 10.24
CA ARG A 77 -3.87 -7.69 9.94
C ARG A 77 -3.88 -7.47 8.43
N MET A 78 -4.95 -7.86 7.74
CA MET A 78 -5.02 -7.78 6.28
C MET A 78 -6.43 -7.49 5.77
N THR A 79 -6.54 -7.09 4.50
CA THR A 79 -7.82 -6.91 3.83
C THR A 79 -8.44 -8.23 3.38
N LYS A 80 -9.73 -8.19 3.04
CA LYS A 80 -10.57 -9.36 2.78
C LYS A 80 -10.07 -10.23 1.62
N ASP A 81 -9.52 -9.62 0.59
CA ASP A 81 -8.93 -10.31 -0.56
C ASP A 81 -7.78 -11.22 -0.16
N LEU A 82 -6.90 -10.77 0.75
CA LEU A 82 -5.79 -11.57 1.26
C LEU A 82 -6.27 -12.63 2.27
N ALA A 83 -7.19 -12.25 3.16
CA ALA A 83 -7.73 -13.15 4.18
C ALA A 83 -8.38 -14.41 3.56
N ILE A 84 -9.12 -14.26 2.47
CA ILE A 84 -9.78 -15.37 1.76
C ILE A 84 -8.76 -16.36 1.15
N LEU A 85 -7.53 -15.92 0.85
CA LEU A 85 -6.46 -16.81 0.37
C LEU A 85 -5.93 -17.75 1.46
N ILE A 86 -6.10 -17.39 2.73
CA ILE A 86 -5.70 -18.22 3.88
C ILE A 86 -6.79 -19.26 4.17
N ARG A 87 -8.02 -18.79 4.42
CA ARG A 87 -9.23 -19.62 4.60
C ARG A 87 -10.50 -18.77 4.50
N PRO A 88 -11.68 -19.37 4.22
CA PRO A 88 -12.93 -18.62 3.99
C PRO A 88 -13.42 -17.75 5.16
N ASP A 89 -13.10 -18.13 6.39
CA ASP A 89 -13.52 -17.50 7.65
C ASP A 89 -12.39 -16.73 8.35
N HIS A 90 -11.28 -16.46 7.65
CA HIS A 90 -10.19 -15.68 8.24
C HIS A 90 -10.67 -14.24 8.52
N PRO A 91 -10.37 -13.68 9.70
CA PRO A 91 -10.72 -12.29 10.01
C PRO A 91 -10.02 -11.33 9.05
N TYR A 92 -10.64 -10.18 8.77
CA TYR A 92 -10.06 -9.15 7.92
C TYR A 92 -10.43 -7.77 8.45
N LEU A 93 -9.67 -6.77 7.99
CA LEU A 93 -9.89 -5.36 8.25
C LEU A 93 -10.63 -4.68 7.09
N THR A 94 -11.46 -3.70 7.40
CA THR A 94 -11.95 -2.75 6.41
C THR A 94 -10.80 -1.92 5.83
N THR A 95 -11.06 -1.23 4.71
CA THR A 95 -10.07 -0.36 4.05
C THR A 95 -9.46 0.65 5.03
N GLU A 96 -10.30 1.32 5.84
CA GLU A 96 -9.89 2.34 6.80
C GLU A 96 -9.09 1.76 7.98
N GLU A 97 -9.53 0.61 8.50
CA GLU A 97 -8.82 -0.08 9.59
C GLU A 97 -7.44 -0.55 9.15
N PHE A 98 -7.32 -1.06 7.92
CA PHE A 98 -6.03 -1.50 7.38
C PHE A 98 -5.08 -0.31 7.12
N LEU A 99 -5.59 0.80 6.56
CA LEU A 99 -4.82 2.05 6.43
C LEU A 99 -4.36 2.59 7.79
N SER A 100 -5.22 2.53 8.80
CA SER A 100 -4.89 2.94 10.17
C SER A 100 -3.82 2.04 10.79
N ALA A 101 -3.86 0.73 10.53
CA ALA A 101 -2.83 -0.21 10.98
C ALA A 101 -1.47 0.07 10.34
N ILE A 102 -1.43 0.44 9.05
CA ILE A 102 -0.22 0.88 8.35
C ILE A 102 0.33 2.17 8.95
N ASP A 103 -0.50 3.20 9.15
CA ASP A 103 -0.07 4.48 9.75
C ASP A 103 0.50 4.27 11.15
N ALA A 104 -0.18 3.49 12.00
CA ALA A 104 0.29 3.19 13.35
C ALA A 104 1.67 2.50 13.35
N GLU A 105 1.87 1.51 12.47
CA GLU A 105 3.13 0.79 12.36
C GLU A 105 4.25 1.67 11.78
N LEU A 106 3.95 2.49 10.76
CA LEU A 106 4.89 3.44 10.19
C LEU A 106 5.36 4.45 11.24
N ARG A 107 4.43 5.02 12.01
CA ARG A 107 4.75 5.95 13.10
C ARG A 107 5.63 5.28 14.15
N ALA A 108 5.29 4.06 14.56
CA ALA A 108 6.08 3.30 15.52
C ALA A 108 7.50 3.00 15.02
N ARG A 109 7.70 2.88 13.70
CA ARG A 109 9.02 2.65 13.11
C ARG A 109 9.85 3.93 12.94
N MET A 110 9.20 5.04 12.57
CA MET A 110 9.90 6.28 12.21
C MET A 110 10.14 7.25 13.37
N TYR A 111 9.31 7.20 14.42
CA TYR A 111 9.39 8.11 15.56
C TYR A 111 9.88 7.43 16.85
N ARG A 112 10.62 6.32 16.71
CA ARG A 112 11.33 5.67 17.81
C ARG A 112 12.67 6.33 18.10
#